data_AF-X1EFQ2-F1
#
_entry.id   AF-X1EFQ2-F1
#
_cell.length_a   1.000
_cell.length_b   1.000
_cell.length_c   1.000
_cell.angle_alpha   90.00
_cell.angle_beta   90.00
_cell.angle_gamma   90.00
#
_symmetry.space_group_name_H-M   'P 1'
#
loop_
_entity.id
_entity.type
_entity.pdbx_description
1 polymer ?
#
loop_
_entity_poly.entity_id
_entity_poly.type
_entity_poly.pdbx_seq_one_letter_code
_entity_poly.pdbx_strand_id
1 'polypeptide(L)'
;MRIIGPNCLGFIGVNYNGSFAANTPKKGHIAMISQSGAFLTSFMDFSMDQAFGFSCNISLGNKADMDEVDFIEYLSNDDSTSVILCYLESIEKGEKFLRVVSKAARKKPIVILKAGVSEAGARAASSHTGALAGSDIAYDL
;
A
#
# COMPACT_ATOMS: atom_id res chain seq x y z
N MET A 1 7.71 -0.73 20.85
CA MET A 1 7.45 0.39 19.93
C MET A 1 7.51 -0.15 18.51
N ARG A 2 6.59 0.23 17.61
CA ARG A 2 6.57 -0.17 16.19
C ARG A 2 6.83 1.04 15.29
N ILE A 3 7.33 0.84 14.08
CA ILE A 3 7.75 1.90 13.13
C ILE A 3 7.12 1.70 11.75
N ILE A 4 6.64 2.79 11.15
CA ILE A 4 6.22 2.88 9.73
C ILE A 4 7.34 3.58 8.95
N GLY A 5 7.69 3.10 7.76
CA GLY A 5 8.82 3.62 6.98
C GLY A 5 10.11 2.84 7.22
N PRO A 6 11.30 3.50 7.23
CA PRO A 6 11.55 4.93 6.96
C PRO A 6 11.29 5.32 5.50
N ASN A 7 11.61 6.57 5.12
CA ASN A 7 11.46 7.08 3.75
C ASN A 7 10.02 6.94 3.21
N CYS A 8 9.06 7.41 4.00
CA CYS A 8 7.64 7.34 3.67
C CYS A 8 7.02 8.74 3.73
N LEU A 9 5.92 8.93 3.01
CA LEU A 9 5.10 10.15 3.05
C LEU A 9 4.44 10.37 4.43
N GLY A 10 4.25 9.29 5.19
CA GLY A 10 3.45 9.24 6.40
C GLY A 10 2.11 8.54 6.17
N PHE A 11 1.09 8.92 6.94
CA PHE A 11 -0.25 8.33 6.83
C PHE A 11 -1.35 9.38 6.98
N ILE A 12 -2.49 9.14 6.34
CA ILE A 12 -3.67 9.98 6.37
C ILE A 12 -4.89 9.10 6.65
N GLY A 13 -5.56 9.33 7.76
CA GLY A 13 -6.87 8.74 8.08
C GLY A 13 -8.01 9.74 7.91
N VAL A 14 -9.24 9.31 8.16
CA VAL A 14 -10.46 10.14 8.00
C VAL A 14 -10.39 11.48 8.75
N ASN A 15 -9.82 11.51 9.95
CA ASN A 15 -9.78 12.70 10.82
C ASN A 15 -8.36 13.04 11.29
N TYR A 16 -7.34 12.51 10.63
CA TYR A 16 -5.95 12.73 11.02
C TYR A 16 -5.05 12.72 9.78
N ASN A 17 -4.16 13.70 9.66
CA ASN A 17 -3.15 13.73 8.61
C ASN A 17 -1.77 13.87 9.28
N GLY A 18 -1.04 12.75 9.34
CA GLY A 18 0.35 12.69 9.81
C GLY A 18 1.33 12.56 8.65
N SER A 19 1.02 13.17 7.53
CA SER A 19 1.84 13.18 6.33
C SER A 19 2.28 14.60 5.99
N PHE A 20 3.24 14.72 5.07
CA PHE A 20 3.61 15.99 4.45
C PHE A 20 3.03 16.15 3.03
N ALA A 21 1.94 15.44 2.72
CA ALA A 21 1.23 15.60 1.47
C ALA A 21 0.64 17.02 1.34
N ALA A 22 0.66 17.59 0.14
CA ALA A 22 0.14 18.93 -0.12
C ALA A 22 -1.38 19.03 0.12
N ASN A 23 -2.12 17.95 -0.19
CA ASN A 23 -3.56 17.89 -0.08
C ASN A 23 -4.00 16.68 0.75
N THR A 24 -5.16 16.81 1.40
CA THR A 24 -5.87 15.67 1.99
C THR A 24 -6.95 15.23 1.00
N PRO A 25 -7.01 13.96 0.59
CA PRO A 25 -7.95 13.52 -0.41
C PRO A 25 -9.39 13.49 0.16
N LYS A 26 -10.38 13.34 -0.73
CA LYS A 26 -11.78 13.20 -0.33
C LYS A 26 -11.94 12.00 0.60
N LYS A 27 -12.80 12.15 1.62
CA LYS A 27 -13.19 11.04 2.50
C LYS A 27 -14.02 10.02 1.72
N GLY A 28 -13.82 8.75 2.01
CA GLY A 28 -14.57 7.64 1.42
C GLY A 28 -14.24 6.32 2.10
N HIS A 29 -14.33 5.22 1.35
CA HIS A 29 -14.25 3.85 1.88
C HIS A 29 -13.12 3.02 1.29
N ILE A 30 -12.20 3.64 0.55
CA ILE A 30 -11.05 2.95 -0.03
C ILE A 30 -9.84 3.15 0.89
N ALA A 31 -9.19 2.08 1.30
CA ALA A 31 -7.88 2.18 1.92
C ALA A 31 -6.80 1.99 0.86
N MET A 32 -5.78 2.86 0.85
CA MET A 32 -4.64 2.77 -0.05
C MET A 32 -3.36 2.51 0.74
N ILE A 33 -2.68 1.42 0.42
CA ILE A 33 -1.34 1.10 0.91
C ILE A 33 -0.37 1.29 -0.26
N SER A 34 0.70 2.06 -0.08
CA SER A 34 1.68 2.28 -1.15
C SER A 34 3.11 2.26 -0.64
N GLN A 35 3.96 1.49 -1.30
CA GLN A 35 5.40 1.53 -1.08
C GLN A 35 6.02 2.83 -1.60
N SER A 36 5.50 3.36 -2.72
CA SER A 36 5.93 4.65 -3.28
C SER A 36 5.10 5.81 -2.75
N GLY A 37 5.76 6.78 -2.11
CA GLY A 37 5.11 8.03 -1.69
C GLY A 37 4.61 8.87 -2.87
N ALA A 38 5.40 8.94 -3.95
CA ALA A 38 5.03 9.71 -5.14
C ALA A 38 3.83 9.11 -5.89
N PHE A 39 3.74 7.77 -5.96
CA PHE A 39 2.56 7.11 -6.51
C PHE A 39 1.33 7.39 -5.64
N LEU A 40 1.48 7.33 -4.31
CA LEU A 40 0.40 7.61 -3.38
C LEU A 40 -0.15 9.04 -3.57
N THR A 41 0.71 10.05 -3.62
CA THR A 41 0.27 11.44 -3.86
C THR A 41 -0.38 11.60 -5.21
N SER A 42 0.19 11.02 -6.27
CA SER A 42 -0.40 11.10 -7.61
C SER A 42 -1.80 10.47 -7.67
N PHE A 43 -2.00 9.34 -6.96
CA PHE A 43 -3.29 8.68 -6.91
C PHE A 43 -4.31 9.44 -6.03
N MET A 44 -3.84 10.07 -4.95
CA MET A 44 -4.66 10.99 -4.15
C MET A 44 -5.11 12.18 -5.00
N ASP A 45 -4.21 12.78 -5.78
CA ASP A 45 -4.54 13.90 -6.66
C ASP A 45 -5.54 13.46 -7.75
N PHE A 46 -5.31 12.31 -8.38
CA PHE A 46 -6.24 11.71 -9.34
C PHE A 46 -7.65 11.53 -8.76
N SER A 47 -7.76 11.08 -7.50
CA SER A 47 -9.06 10.86 -6.84
C SER A 47 -9.90 12.13 -6.69
N MET A 48 -9.29 13.32 -6.70
CA MET A 48 -9.99 14.58 -6.49
C MET A 48 -11.04 14.85 -7.58
N ASP A 49 -10.81 14.35 -8.79
CA ASP A 49 -11.75 14.48 -9.91
C ASP A 49 -12.65 13.25 -10.08
N GLN A 50 -12.55 12.28 -9.17
CA GLN A 50 -13.35 11.05 -9.20
C GLN A 50 -14.46 11.06 -8.15
N ALA A 51 -15.38 10.11 -8.31
CA ALA A 51 -16.52 9.89 -7.40
C ALA A 51 -16.18 9.02 -6.18
N PHE A 52 -14.91 8.65 -5.99
CA PHE A 52 -14.45 7.86 -4.85
C PHE A 52 -13.53 8.69 -3.94
N GLY A 53 -13.33 8.20 -2.72
CA GLY A 53 -12.44 8.79 -1.73
C GLY A 53 -11.88 7.72 -0.80
N PHE A 54 -11.03 8.15 0.14
CA PHE A 54 -10.27 7.24 0.99
C PHE A 54 -10.75 7.23 2.44
N SER A 55 -10.71 6.05 3.05
CA SER A 55 -10.80 5.89 4.49
C SER A 55 -9.44 6.04 5.15
N CYS A 56 -8.37 5.57 4.48
CA CYS A 56 -7.00 5.68 4.93
C CYS A 56 -6.00 5.63 3.77
N ASN A 57 -4.89 6.35 3.88
CA ASN A 57 -3.73 6.30 2.99
C ASN A 57 -2.48 6.02 3.82
N ILE A 58 -1.72 4.98 3.48
CA ILE A 58 -0.57 4.52 4.24
C ILE A 58 0.62 4.45 3.29
N SER A 59 1.64 5.28 3.53
CA SER A 59 2.91 5.18 2.84
C SER A 59 3.86 4.29 3.63
N LEU A 60 4.29 3.20 3.01
CA LEU A 60 5.15 2.21 3.64
C LEU A 60 6.64 2.56 3.56
N GLY A 61 7.05 3.26 2.50
CA GLY A 61 8.46 3.53 2.23
C GLY A 61 9.29 2.25 2.22
N ASN A 62 10.32 2.20 3.06
CA ASN A 62 11.27 1.08 3.11
C ASN A 62 10.78 -0.16 3.87
N LYS A 63 9.64 -0.10 4.59
CA LYS A 63 9.08 -1.28 5.30
C LYS A 63 10.02 -1.93 6.32
N ALA A 64 10.80 -1.14 7.07
CA ALA A 64 11.81 -1.68 7.98
C ALA A 64 11.23 -2.43 9.20
N ASP A 65 9.97 -2.20 9.56
CA ASP A 65 9.27 -2.91 10.63
C ASP A 65 7.84 -3.29 10.22
N MET A 66 6.95 -2.29 10.13
CA MET A 66 5.58 -2.49 9.65
C MET A 66 5.55 -2.58 8.12
N ASP A 67 4.79 -3.53 7.60
CA ASP A 67 4.71 -3.83 6.16
C ASP A 67 3.25 -3.94 5.67
N GLU A 68 3.08 -4.24 4.38
CA GLU A 68 1.77 -4.42 3.75
C GLU A 68 0.91 -5.47 4.46
N VAL A 69 1.51 -6.52 5.03
CA VAL A 69 0.78 -7.62 5.66
C VAL A 69 0.09 -7.13 6.93
N ASP A 70 0.83 -6.37 7.74
CA ASP A 70 0.31 -5.82 8.99
C ASP A 70 -0.89 -4.89 8.73
N PHE A 71 -0.80 -4.05 7.68
CA PHE A 71 -1.88 -3.12 7.33
C PHE A 71 -3.06 -3.78 6.62
N ILE A 72 -2.84 -4.77 5.75
CA ILE A 72 -3.94 -5.54 5.14
C ILE A 72 -4.74 -6.27 6.22
N GLU A 73 -4.06 -6.87 7.21
CA GLU A 73 -4.73 -7.53 8.33
C GLU A 73 -5.59 -6.53 9.13
N TYR A 74 -5.02 -5.38 9.49
CA TYR A 74 -5.75 -4.31 10.18
C TYR A 74 -6.98 -3.84 9.38
N LEU A 75 -6.78 -3.43 8.13
CA LEU A 75 -7.82 -2.87 7.27
C LEU A 75 -8.92 -3.87 6.90
N SER A 76 -8.61 -5.17 6.90
CA SER A 76 -9.62 -6.21 6.70
C SER A 76 -10.70 -6.23 7.79
N ASN A 77 -10.41 -5.63 8.94
CA ASN A 77 -11.33 -5.53 10.09
C ASN A 77 -11.82 -4.10 10.35
N ASP A 78 -11.39 -3.11 9.58
CA ASP A 78 -11.78 -1.70 9.76
C ASP A 78 -13.13 -1.41 9.10
N ASP A 79 -14.20 -1.18 9.86
CA ASP A 79 -15.54 -0.94 9.33
C ASP A 79 -15.64 0.29 8.40
N SER A 80 -14.68 1.21 8.44
CA SER A 80 -14.64 2.37 7.54
C SER A 80 -14.13 2.04 6.14
N THR A 81 -13.43 0.91 5.97
CA THR A 81 -12.86 0.44 4.71
C THR A 81 -13.73 -0.62 4.06
N SER A 82 -14.11 -0.39 2.81
CA SER A 82 -14.82 -1.37 1.95
C SER A 82 -13.90 -2.06 0.95
N VAL A 83 -12.82 -1.40 0.50
CA VAL A 83 -11.86 -1.94 -0.48
C VAL A 83 -10.44 -1.58 -0.06
N ILE A 84 -9.50 -2.51 -0.22
CA ILE A 84 -8.07 -2.29 0.02
C ILE A 84 -7.34 -2.27 -1.32
N LEU A 85 -6.67 -1.16 -1.62
CA LEU A 85 -5.80 -1.00 -2.78
C LEU A 85 -4.34 -1.01 -2.32
N CYS A 86 -3.49 -1.73 -3.04
CA CYS A 86 -2.07 -1.84 -2.74
C CYS A 86 -1.22 -1.50 -3.96
N TYR A 87 -0.23 -0.63 -3.81
CA TYR A 87 0.89 -0.49 -4.75
C TYR A 87 2.15 -1.04 -4.10
N LEU A 88 2.63 -2.18 -4.59
CA LEU A 88 3.73 -2.95 -3.97
C LEU A 88 4.87 -3.13 -4.97
N GLU A 89 6.09 -2.82 -4.54
CA GLU A 89 7.31 -3.03 -5.33
C GLU A 89 7.95 -4.39 -4.99
N SER A 90 7.85 -4.79 -3.73
CA SER A 90 8.36 -6.07 -3.22
C SER A 90 7.44 -6.66 -2.16
N ILE A 91 7.49 -7.99 -1.99
CA ILE A 91 6.97 -8.70 -0.81
C ILE A 91 8.12 -9.50 -0.23
N GLU A 92 8.48 -9.22 1.02
CA GLU A 92 9.57 -9.94 1.69
C GLU A 92 9.06 -11.21 2.39
N LYS A 93 7.86 -11.15 2.96
CA LYS A 93 7.28 -12.20 3.79
C LYS A 93 6.21 -12.99 3.03
N GLY A 94 6.59 -13.59 1.90
CA GLY A 94 5.67 -14.22 0.92
C GLY A 94 4.62 -15.16 1.51
N GLU A 95 5.02 -16.13 2.34
CA GLU A 95 4.07 -17.07 2.97
C GLU A 95 3.09 -16.38 3.93
N LYS A 96 3.59 -15.41 4.73
CA LYS A 96 2.74 -14.63 5.65
C LYS A 96 1.76 -13.78 4.84
N PHE A 97 2.24 -13.15 3.76
CA PHE A 97 1.44 -12.36 2.83
C PHE A 97 0.31 -13.18 2.24
N LEU A 98 0.60 -14.34 1.60
CA LEU A 98 -0.42 -15.19 1.01
C LEU A 98 -1.47 -15.62 2.03
N ARG A 99 -1.04 -16.02 3.23
CA ARG A 99 -1.95 -16.43 4.31
C ARG A 99 -2.88 -15.29 4.76
N VAL A 100 -2.35 -14.09 4.93
CA VAL A 100 -3.12 -12.93 5.42
C VAL A 100 -4.03 -12.39 4.32
N VAL A 101 -3.51 -12.20 3.11
CA VAL A 101 -4.30 -11.73 1.96
C VAL A 101 -5.43 -12.70 1.66
N SER A 102 -5.19 -14.02 1.67
CA SER A 102 -6.24 -15.02 1.45
C SER A 102 -7.37 -14.95 2.48
N LYS A 103 -7.07 -14.60 3.73
CA LYS A 103 -8.09 -14.43 4.78
C LYS A 103 -8.80 -13.09 4.65
N ALA A 104 -8.06 -12.01 4.39
CA ALA A 104 -8.58 -10.67 4.25
C ALA A 104 -9.49 -10.52 3.01
N ALA A 105 -9.12 -11.17 1.90
CA ALA A 105 -9.87 -11.18 0.64
C ALA A 105 -11.27 -11.82 0.77
N ARG A 106 -11.48 -12.71 1.76
CA ARG A 106 -12.80 -13.25 2.08
C ARG A 106 -13.74 -12.24 2.74
N LYS A 107 -13.18 -11.18 3.31
CA LYS A 107 -13.94 -10.11 3.98
C LYS A 107 -14.15 -8.91 3.08
N LYS A 108 -13.10 -8.51 2.35
CA LYS A 108 -13.09 -7.28 1.54
C LYS A 108 -12.30 -7.50 0.25
N PRO A 109 -12.73 -6.90 -0.88
CA PRO A 109 -11.93 -6.88 -2.09
C PRO A 109 -10.55 -6.27 -1.84
N ILE A 110 -9.51 -6.92 -2.36
CA ILE A 110 -8.12 -6.44 -2.35
C ILE A 110 -7.64 -6.38 -3.79
N VAL A 111 -7.15 -5.22 -4.21
CA VAL A 111 -6.56 -5.02 -5.55
C VAL A 111 -5.11 -4.63 -5.37
N ILE A 112 -4.21 -5.37 -6.03
CA ILE A 112 -2.77 -5.19 -5.89
C ILE A 112 -2.19 -4.82 -7.25
N LEU A 113 -1.61 -3.63 -7.33
CA LEU A 113 -0.77 -3.20 -8.43
C LEU A 113 0.68 -3.54 -8.09
N LYS A 114 1.19 -4.61 -8.70
CA LYS A 114 2.60 -5.00 -8.61
C LYS A 114 3.44 -4.13 -9.55
N ALA A 115 4.39 -3.39 -8.99
CA ALA A 115 5.38 -2.68 -9.77
C ALA A 115 6.51 -3.62 -10.23
N GLY A 116 7.19 -3.24 -11.31
CA GLY A 116 8.41 -3.92 -11.74
C GLY A 116 8.22 -5.35 -12.28
N VAL A 117 7.08 -5.66 -12.89
CA VAL A 117 6.80 -6.98 -13.51
C VAL A 117 7.62 -7.28 -14.77
N SER A 118 8.22 -6.27 -15.40
CA SER A 118 9.16 -6.47 -16.50
C SER A 118 10.59 -6.47 -15.99
N GLU A 119 11.54 -7.12 -16.66
CA GLU A 119 12.95 -7.10 -16.23
C GLU A 119 13.49 -5.67 -16.07
N ALA A 120 13.13 -4.77 -16.99
CA ALA A 120 13.52 -3.36 -16.92
C ALA A 120 12.88 -2.67 -15.70
N GLY A 121 11.60 -2.94 -15.44
CA GLY A 121 10.89 -2.44 -14.27
C GLY A 121 11.42 -3.00 -12.95
N ALA A 122 11.81 -4.27 -12.93
CA ALA A 122 12.41 -4.94 -11.76
C ALA A 122 13.75 -4.30 -11.41
N ARG A 123 14.61 -4.03 -12.40
CA ARG A 123 15.88 -3.29 -12.21
C ARG A 123 15.64 -1.87 -11.69
N ALA A 124 14.62 -1.17 -12.21
CA ALA A 124 14.26 0.15 -11.73
C ALA A 124 13.76 0.11 -10.28
N ALA A 125 12.86 -0.81 -9.95
CA ALA A 125 12.33 -0.99 -8.58
C ALA A 125 13.43 -1.38 -7.58
N SER A 126 14.37 -2.24 -7.97
CA SER A 126 15.50 -2.60 -7.10
C SER A 126 16.41 -1.41 -6.81
N SER A 127 16.58 -0.49 -7.77
CA SER A 127 17.37 0.73 -7.54
C SER A 127 16.69 1.72 -6.59
N HIS A 128 15.36 1.71 -6.54
CA HIS A 128 14.56 2.61 -5.70
C HIS A 128 14.56 2.19 -4.23
N THR A 129 14.49 0.89 -3.96
CA THR A 129 14.35 0.35 -2.60
C THR A 129 15.64 -0.28 -2.07
N GLY A 130 16.62 -0.54 -2.94
CA GLY A 130 17.79 -1.35 -2.60
C GLY A 130 17.47 -2.84 -2.38
N ALA A 131 16.20 -3.25 -2.53
CA ALA A 131 15.79 -4.64 -2.42
C ALA A 131 16.19 -5.40 -3.70
N LEU A 132 16.69 -6.62 -3.54
CA LEU A 132 16.85 -7.55 -4.67
C LEU A 132 15.48 -7.72 -5.35
N ALA A 133 15.46 -7.72 -6.68
CA ALA A 133 14.27 -8.07 -7.44
C ALA A 133 13.80 -9.46 -7.01
N GLY A 134 12.71 -9.49 -6.24
CA GLY A 134 12.13 -10.72 -5.73
C GLY A 134 11.49 -11.53 -6.84
N SER A 135 11.44 -12.85 -6.69
CA SER A 135 10.68 -13.72 -7.58
C SER A 135 9.20 -13.33 -7.56
N ASP A 136 8.59 -13.16 -8.73
CA ASP A 136 7.18 -12.74 -8.88
C ASP A 136 6.17 -13.83 -8.46
N ILE A 137 6.61 -15.03 -8.06
CA ILE A 137 5.76 -16.18 -7.72
C ILE A 137 4.68 -15.86 -6.68
N ALA A 138 4.93 -14.92 -5.76
CA ALA A 138 3.94 -14.52 -4.76
C ALA A 138 2.75 -13.70 -5.32
N TYR A 139 2.87 -13.19 -6.54
CA TYR A 139 1.86 -12.33 -7.19
C TYR A 139 0.99 -13.10 -8.20
N ASP A 140 1.39 -14.30 -8.63
CA ASP A 140 0.76 -15.06 -9.71
C ASP A 140 -0.31 -16.08 -9.23
N LEU A 141 -0.78 -15.98 -7.97
CA LEU A 141 -1.73 -16.92 -7.34
C LEU A 141 -3.16 -16.39 -7.25
#